data_AF-A0A0N9YBQ7-F1
#
_entry.id   AF-A0A0N9YBQ7-F1
#
_cell.length_a   1.000
_cell.length_b   1.000
_cell.length_c   1.000
_cell.angle_alpha   90.00
_cell.angle_beta   90.00
_cell.angle_gamma   90.00
#
_symmetry.space_group_name_H-M   'P 1'
#
loop_
_entity.id
_entity.type
_entity.pdbx_description
1 polymer ?
#
loop_
_entity_poly.entity_id
_entity_poly.type
_entity_poly.pdbx_seq_one_letter_code
_entity_poly.pdbx_strand_id
1 'polypeptide(L)'
;MLAVGAPTPAGSAIAARAARLTSIAEREAVARVLRRCVREAANDTIVWSSRIPLHRKNIAEAEQTIDAITLRLHSPLPVAARGMARLNRVINDGLGPLYAYGHGDLDGRLRAALAAL
;
A
#
# COMPACT_ATOMS: atom_id res chain seq x y z
N MET A 1 -8.59 4.18 14.24
CA MET A 1 -8.33 5.13 13.13
C MET A 1 -6.83 5.48 13.01
N LEU A 2 -5.98 4.62 12.43
CA LEU A 2 -4.56 4.97 12.23
C LEU A 2 -4.31 5.78 10.94
N ALA A 3 -5.06 5.50 9.87
CA ALA A 3 -4.90 6.18 8.58
C ALA A 3 -5.36 7.66 8.57
N VAL A 4 -6.23 8.05 9.51
CA VAL A 4 -6.72 9.43 9.69
C VAL A 4 -5.81 10.20 10.67
N GLY A 5 -5.03 9.49 11.49
CA GLY A 5 -4.29 10.08 12.59
C GLY A 5 -5.12 10.13 13.86
N ALA A 6 -4.83 9.25 14.79
CA ALA A 6 -5.41 9.26 16.13
C ALA A 6 -4.29 9.14 17.17
N PRO A 7 -4.48 9.68 18.39
CA PRO A 7 -3.54 9.47 19.48
C PRO A 7 -3.31 7.97 19.72
N THR A 8 -2.06 7.58 19.94
CA THR A 8 -1.66 6.20 20.26
C THR A 8 -1.11 6.13 21.69
N PRO A 9 -1.97 6.19 22.73
CA PRO A 9 -1.51 6.08 24.11
C PRO A 9 -0.82 4.73 24.34
N ALA A 10 0.28 4.74 25.09
CA ALA A 10 1.06 3.54 25.38
C ALA A 10 0.19 2.45 26.04
N GLY A 11 0.43 1.19 25.69
CA GLY A 11 -0.34 0.04 26.21
C GLY A 11 -1.72 -0.16 25.59
N SER A 12 -2.20 0.74 24.73
CA SER A 12 -3.50 0.60 24.07
C SER A 12 -3.44 -0.33 22.85
N ALA A 13 -4.60 -0.90 22.49
CA ALA A 13 -4.74 -1.71 21.28
C ALA A 13 -4.34 -0.96 19.99
N ILE A 14 -4.53 0.37 19.95
CA ILE A 14 -4.16 1.18 18.79
C ILE A 14 -2.64 1.38 18.69
N ALA A 15 -1.92 1.43 19.83
CA ALA A 15 -0.47 1.45 19.86
C ALA A 15 0.13 0.08 19.45
N ALA A 16 -0.45 -1.03 19.92
CA ALA A 16 -0.05 -2.37 19.49
C ALA A 16 -0.24 -2.56 17.97
N ARG A 17 -1.38 -2.09 17.42
CA ARG A 17 -1.61 -2.12 15.97
C ARG A 17 -0.63 -1.23 15.20
N ALA A 18 -0.27 -0.06 15.74
CA ALA A 18 0.72 0.83 15.14
C ALA A 18 2.12 0.19 15.10
N ALA A 19 2.55 -0.47 16.18
CA ALA A 19 3.80 -1.22 16.23
C ALA A 19 3.82 -2.36 15.21
N ARG A 20 2.73 -3.14 15.10
CA ARG A 20 2.61 -4.18 14.06
C ARG A 20 2.70 -3.61 12.65
N LEU A 21 2.00 -2.50 12.38
CA LEU A 21 1.99 -1.85 11.07
C LEU A 21 3.36 -1.33 10.63
N THR A 22 4.20 -0.92 11.58
CA THR A 22 5.52 -0.33 11.31
C THR A 22 6.65 -1.35 11.43
N SER A 23 6.34 -2.59 11.79
CA SER A 23 7.31 -3.68 11.87
C SER A 23 7.98 -3.94 10.51
N ILE A 24 9.24 -4.38 10.55
CA ILE A 24 10.03 -4.69 9.35
C ILE A 24 9.30 -5.70 8.46
N ALA A 25 8.75 -6.77 9.06
CA ALA A 25 8.03 -7.81 8.34
C ALA A 25 6.81 -7.26 7.57
N GLU A 26 6.05 -6.35 8.19
CA GLU A 26 4.90 -5.71 7.52
C GLU A 26 5.35 -4.78 6.39
N ARG A 27 6.41 -3.98 6.60
CA ARG A 27 6.97 -3.10 5.57
C ARG A 27 7.41 -3.90 4.34
N GLU A 28 8.13 -5.00 4.56
CA GLU A 28 8.54 -5.89 3.48
C GLU A 28 7.35 -6.56 2.79
N ALA A 29 6.34 -6.99 3.55
CA ALA A 29 5.15 -7.62 2.99
C ALA A 29 4.40 -6.65 2.06
N VAL A 30 4.18 -5.41 2.51
CA VAL A 30 3.58 -4.34 1.70
C VAL A 30 4.41 -4.07 0.44
N ALA A 31 5.73 -3.92 0.59
CA ALA A 31 6.60 -3.66 -0.55
C ALA A 31 6.68 -4.85 -1.55
N ARG A 32 6.59 -6.09 -1.06
CA ARG A 32 6.47 -7.29 -1.91
C ARG A 32 5.16 -7.29 -2.69
N VAL A 33 4.04 -6.95 -2.06
CA VAL A 33 2.73 -6.87 -2.72
C VAL A 33 2.73 -5.80 -3.81
N LEU A 34 3.22 -4.58 -3.51
CA LEU A 34 3.26 -3.50 -4.50
C LEU A 34 4.10 -3.86 -5.73
N ARG A 35 5.32 -4.39 -5.53
CA ARG A 35 6.16 -4.87 -6.64
C ARG A 35 5.51 -6.00 -7.44
N ARG A 36 4.76 -6.88 -6.76
CA ARG A 36 4.01 -7.95 -7.43
C ARG A 36 2.90 -7.36 -8.31
N CYS A 37 2.18 -6.35 -7.83
CA CYS A 37 1.16 -5.67 -8.62
C CYS A 37 1.72 -5.03 -9.89
N VAL A 38 2.88 -4.36 -9.81
CA VAL A 38 3.55 -3.79 -11.00
C VAL A 38 3.91 -4.88 -12.00
N ARG A 39 4.56 -5.98 -11.55
CA ARG A 39 4.89 -7.11 -12.43
C ARG A 39 3.66 -7.76 -13.05
N GLU A 40 2.61 -8.00 -12.27
CA GLU A 40 1.37 -8.60 -12.77
C GLU A 40 0.62 -7.66 -13.73
N ALA A 41 0.70 -6.35 -13.52
CA ALA A 41 0.08 -5.36 -14.40
C ALA A 41 0.82 -5.22 -15.74
N ALA A 42 2.15 -5.37 -15.74
CA ALA A 42 2.98 -5.36 -16.93
C ALA A 42 2.87 -6.65 -17.76
N ASN A 43 2.50 -7.77 -17.13
CA ASN A 43 2.33 -9.04 -17.81
C ASN A 43 0.96 -9.12 -18.51
N ASP A 44 0.98 -9.29 -19.83
CA ASP A 44 -0.24 -9.43 -20.63
C ASP A 44 -0.87 -10.83 -20.58
N THR A 45 -0.24 -11.78 -19.89
CA THR A 45 -0.74 -13.14 -19.74
C THR A 45 -2.08 -13.15 -19.00
N ILE A 46 -3.14 -13.60 -19.66
CA ILE A 46 -4.44 -13.83 -19.05
C ILE A 46 -4.34 -15.07 -18.18
N VAL A 47 -4.23 -14.88 -16.87
CA VAL A 47 -4.29 -15.96 -15.89
C VAL A 47 -5.72 -16.05 -15.37
N TRP A 48 -6.40 -17.16 -15.65
CA TRP A 48 -7.68 -17.46 -15.03
C TRP A 48 -7.46 -17.66 -13.53
N SER A 49 -8.01 -16.74 -12.73
CA SER A 49 -7.81 -16.68 -11.29
C SER A 49 -9.08 -16.14 -10.63
N SER A 50 -9.40 -16.64 -9.43
CA SER A 50 -10.49 -16.08 -8.60
C SER A 50 -10.14 -14.75 -7.96
N ARG A 51 -8.93 -14.22 -8.19
CA ARG A 51 -8.50 -12.91 -7.68
C ARG A 51 -9.15 -11.78 -8.49
N ILE A 52 -9.46 -10.68 -7.82
CA ILE A 52 -9.93 -9.47 -8.49
C ILE A 52 -8.82 -9.01 -9.45
N PRO A 53 -9.12 -8.79 -10.75
CA PRO A 53 -8.14 -8.33 -11.72
C PRO A 53 -7.53 -6.98 -11.33
N LEU A 54 -6.27 -6.73 -11.70
CA LEU A 54 -5.57 -5.48 -11.43
C LEU A 54 -5.92 -4.41 -12.47
N HIS A 55 -5.98 -3.15 -12.04
CA HIS A 55 -6.18 -2.01 -12.94
C HIS A 55 -4.86 -1.61 -13.62
N ARG A 56 -4.50 -2.29 -14.71
CA ARG A 56 -3.17 -2.17 -15.36
C ARG A 56 -2.76 -0.72 -15.65
N LYS A 57 -3.65 0.08 -16.26
CA LYS A 57 -3.37 1.48 -16.62
C LYS A 57 -3.02 2.34 -15.40
N ASN A 58 -3.88 2.37 -14.38
CA ASN A 58 -3.60 3.06 -13.11
C ASN A 58 -2.29 2.61 -12.46
N ILE A 59 -1.97 1.32 -12.49
CA ILE A 59 -0.73 0.80 -11.90
C ILE A 59 0.49 1.28 -12.69
N ALA A 60 0.43 1.27 -14.03
CA ALA A 60 1.49 1.80 -14.88
C ALA A 60 1.69 3.30 -14.67
N GLU A 61 0.60 4.08 -14.56
CA GLU A 61 0.67 5.51 -14.27
C GLU A 61 1.25 5.81 -12.87
N ALA A 62 1.06 4.90 -11.90
CA ALA A 62 1.55 5.04 -10.53
C ALA A 62 2.90 4.36 -10.27
N GLU A 63 3.55 3.77 -11.29
CA GLU A 63 4.74 2.91 -11.14
C GLU A 63 5.88 3.62 -10.40
N GLN A 64 6.18 4.87 -10.78
CA GLN A 64 7.23 5.66 -10.13
C GLN A 64 6.95 5.89 -8.64
N THR A 65 5.69 6.16 -8.28
CA THR A 65 5.28 6.33 -6.87
C THR A 65 5.37 5.00 -6.11
N ILE A 66 5.01 3.89 -6.74
CA ILE A 66 5.14 2.54 -6.16
C ILE A 66 6.62 2.22 -5.87
N ASP A 67 7.53 2.55 -6.77
CA ASP A 67 8.96 2.35 -6.59
C ASP A 67 9.50 3.22 -5.46
N ALA A 68 9.12 4.50 -5.40
CA ALA A 68 9.50 5.40 -4.32
C ALA A 68 9.04 4.89 -2.94
N ILE A 69 7.80 4.39 -2.85
CA ILE A 69 7.28 3.75 -1.63
C ILE A 69 8.10 2.51 -1.30
N THR A 70 8.36 1.65 -2.29
CA THR A 70 9.14 0.41 -2.10
C THR A 70 10.52 0.73 -1.54
N LEU A 71 11.24 1.70 -2.11
CA LEU A 71 12.54 2.16 -1.60
C LEU A 71 12.44 2.67 -0.15
N ARG A 72 11.44 3.51 0.15
CA ARG A 72 11.19 4.04 1.50
C ARG A 72 10.90 2.92 2.52
N LEU A 73 10.23 1.84 2.10
CA LEU A 73 9.92 0.69 2.94
C LEU A 73 11.10 -0.26 3.18
N HIS A 74 12.17 -0.21 2.36
CA HIS A 74 13.41 -0.97 2.62
C HIS A 74 14.46 -0.15 3.36
N SER A 75 14.35 1.18 3.36
CA SER A 75 15.23 2.06 4.12
C SER A 75 15.25 1.67 5.62
N PRO A 76 16.39 1.80 6.32
CA PRO A 76 16.44 1.60 7.78
C PRO A 76 15.69 2.69 8.56
N LEU A 77 15.26 3.78 7.90
CA LEU A 77 14.57 4.88 8.55
C LEU A 77 13.17 4.45 9.07
N PRO A 78 12.79 4.88 10.30
CA PRO A 78 11.45 4.64 10.82
C PRO A 78 10.35 5.11 9.85
N VAL A 79 9.22 4.42 9.86
CA VAL A 79 8.02 4.80 9.07
C VAL A 79 6.85 5.05 10.01
N ALA A 80 6.03 6.03 9.70
CA ALA A 80 4.85 6.36 10.46
C ALA A 80 3.71 5.36 10.21
N ALA A 81 3.02 4.97 11.28
CA ALA A 81 1.90 4.04 11.22
C ALA A 81 0.72 4.57 10.37
N ARG A 82 0.60 5.90 10.21
CA ARG A 82 -0.42 6.53 9.36
C ARG A 82 -0.21 6.18 7.89
N GLY A 83 1.00 6.38 7.37
CA GLY A 83 1.35 6.02 5.99
C GLY A 83 1.18 4.51 5.75
N MET A 84 1.69 3.68 6.66
CA MET A 84 1.51 2.22 6.58
C MET A 84 0.04 1.80 6.59
N ALA A 85 -0.81 2.44 7.40
CA ALA A 85 -2.25 2.18 7.41
C ALA A 85 -2.94 2.61 6.10
N ARG A 86 -2.50 3.72 5.48
CA ARG A 86 -3.02 4.18 4.18
C ARG A 86 -2.62 3.23 3.05
N LEU A 87 -1.38 2.77 3.02
CA LEU A 87 -0.93 1.76 2.05
C LEU A 87 -1.73 0.47 2.19
N ASN A 88 -1.87 -0.04 3.42
CA ASN A 88 -2.69 -1.22 3.68
C ASN A 88 -4.15 -1.02 3.24
N ARG A 89 -4.72 0.17 3.39
CA ARG A 89 -6.06 0.44 2.88
C ARG A 89 -6.10 0.37 1.36
N VAL A 90 -5.16 0.99 0.65
CA VAL A 90 -5.11 0.94 -0.83
C VAL A 90 -5.02 -0.50 -1.34
N ILE A 91 -4.23 -1.35 -0.68
CA ILE A 91 -4.05 -2.75 -1.07
C ILE A 91 -5.30 -3.60 -0.77
N ASN A 92 -5.91 -3.42 0.40
CA ASN A 92 -6.99 -4.28 0.87
C ASN A 92 -8.40 -3.78 0.50
N ASP A 93 -8.52 -2.57 -0.05
CA ASP A 93 -9.78 -2.05 -0.59
C ASP A 93 -10.01 -2.64 -1.99
N GLY A 94 -10.75 -3.75 -2.05
CA GLY A 94 -11.07 -4.46 -3.30
C GLY A 94 -11.89 -3.66 -4.31
N LEU A 95 -12.50 -2.55 -3.87
CA LEU A 95 -13.22 -1.60 -4.72
C LEU A 95 -12.36 -0.35 -5.04
N GLY A 96 -11.11 -0.34 -4.58
CA GLY A 96 -10.17 0.74 -4.78
C GLY A 96 -9.49 0.71 -6.16
N PRO A 97 -8.82 1.81 -6.55
CA PRO A 97 -8.30 2.04 -7.90
C PRO A 97 -7.09 1.16 -8.27
N LEU A 98 -6.67 0.27 -7.37
CA LEU A 98 -5.68 -0.77 -7.64
C LEU A 98 -6.28 -1.92 -8.48
N TYR A 99 -7.59 -2.12 -8.38
CA TYR A 99 -8.30 -3.23 -8.99
C TYR A 99 -9.15 -2.75 -10.18
N ALA A 100 -9.28 -3.59 -11.21
CA ALA A 100 -9.82 -3.23 -12.52
C ALA A 100 -11.24 -2.66 -12.50
N TYR A 101 -12.06 -3.11 -11.54
CA TYR A 101 -13.44 -2.63 -11.36
C TYR A 101 -13.57 -1.56 -10.28
N GLY A 102 -12.45 -1.18 -9.64
CA GLY A 102 -12.42 -0.12 -8.66
C GLY A 102 -12.31 1.26 -9.29
N HIS A 103 -12.57 2.28 -8.48
CA HIS A 103 -12.60 3.67 -8.94
C HIS A 103 -11.68 4.58 -8.12
N GLY A 104 -11.27 5.67 -8.76
CA GLY A 104 -10.53 6.77 -8.14
C GLY A 104 -9.08 6.87 -8.60
N ASP A 105 -8.34 7.76 -7.93
CA ASP A 105 -6.94 8.05 -8.23
C ASP A 105 -6.01 7.17 -7.38
N LEU A 106 -5.38 6.18 -8.00
CA LEU A 106 -4.39 5.32 -7.33
C LEU A 106 -3.15 6.11 -6.96
N ASP A 107 -2.62 6.88 -7.90
CA ASP A 107 -1.34 7.55 -7.73
C ASP A 107 -1.44 8.66 -6.66
N GLY A 108 -2.49 9.47 -6.66
CA GLY A 108 -2.74 10.44 -5.59
C GLY A 108 -2.90 9.81 -4.21
N ARG A 109 -3.57 8.65 -4.11
CA ARG A 109 -3.67 7.90 -2.84
C ARG A 109 -2.31 7.38 -2.37
N LEU A 110 -1.48 6.90 -3.30
CA LEU A 110 -0.14 6.42 -2.99
C LEU A 110 0.79 7.57 -2.61
N ARG A 111 0.77 8.71 -3.31
CA ARG A 111 1.53 9.92 -2.95
C ARG A 111 1.12 10.43 -1.57
N ALA A 112 -0.17 10.46 -1.26
CA ALA A 112 -0.67 10.85 0.05
C ALA A 112 -0.30 9.85 1.17
N ALA A 113 -0.08 8.58 0.83
CA ALA A 113 0.44 7.59 1.75
C ALA A 113 1.96 7.77 1.97
N LEU A 114 2.71 7.97 0.89
CA LEU A 114 4.16 8.22 0.90
C LEU A 114 4.51 9.47 1.73
N ALA A 115 3.78 10.57 1.54
CA ALA A 115 3.96 11.79 2.33
C ALA A 115 3.67 11.59 3.84
N ALA A 116 3.00 10.50 4.22
CA ALA A 116 2.66 10.15 5.59
C ALA A 116 3.50 8.98 6.14
N LEU A 117 4.57 8.55 5.44
CA LEU A 117 5.54 7.53 5.88
C LEU A 117 6.75 8.11 6.59
#